data_AF-A0A6G3MIZ3-F1
#
_entry.id   AF-A0A6G3MIZ3-F1
#
_cell.length_a   1.000
_cell.length_b   1.000
_cell.length_c   1.000
_cell.angle_alpha   90.00
_cell.angle_beta   90.00
_cell.angle_gamma   90.00
#
_symmetry.space_group_name_H-M   'P 1'
#
loop_
_entity.id
_entity.type
_entity.pdbx_description
1 polymer ?
#
loop_
_entity_poly.entity_id
_entity_poly.type
_entity_poly.pdbx_seq_one_letter_code
_entity_poly.pdbx_strand_id
1 'polypeptide(L)'
;MAENISINEFSDVNDIPLPIFSRDKGSTGYNALKYRLPEILTKIIDLLNKYACLLDQTNNAKCEDVLEIMSNIVKLRHHLMKSEEFSRISDKKADNLLWNNLLDHINTYD
;
A
#
# COMPACT_ATOMS: atom_id res chain seq x y z
N MET A 1 38.71 0.57 43.68
CA MET A 1 38.84 0.61 42.21
C MET A 1 37.50 0.15 41.65
N ALA A 2 36.63 1.08 41.30
CA ALA A 2 35.39 0.80 40.60
C ALA A 2 35.56 1.38 39.20
N GLU A 3 35.57 0.51 38.19
CA GLU A 3 35.60 0.92 36.79
C GLU A 3 34.24 1.57 36.47
N ASN A 4 34.25 2.88 36.29
CA ASN A 4 33.15 3.61 35.69
C ASN A 4 33.09 3.22 34.21
N ILE A 5 32.23 2.25 33.89
CA ILE A 5 31.84 2.01 32.50
C ILE A 5 31.01 3.23 32.07
N SER A 6 31.63 4.07 31.26
CA SER A 6 30.99 5.21 30.61
C SER A 6 29.94 4.69 29.64
N ILE A 7 28.66 4.80 30.00
CA ILE A 7 27.51 4.42 29.16
C ILE A 7 27.27 5.51 28.10
N ASN A 8 28.29 5.79 27.29
CA ASN A 8 28.25 6.82 26.23
C ASN A 8 28.55 6.24 24.83
N GLU A 9 28.45 4.93 24.62
CA GLU A 9 28.64 4.27 23.30
C GLU A 9 27.32 3.92 22.59
N PHE A 10 26.33 4.80 22.62
CA PHE A 10 25.17 4.72 21.72
C PHE A 10 24.91 6.06 21.01
N SER A 11 25.95 6.62 20.39
CA SER A 11 25.83 7.38 19.13
C SER A 11 25.76 6.33 18.01
N ASP A 12 24.75 6.19 17.16
CA ASP A 12 24.02 7.20 16.42
C ASP A 12 22.59 6.69 16.11
N VAL A 13 21.56 7.38 16.57
CA VAL A 13 20.20 7.22 16.03
C VAL A 13 20.09 7.87 14.63
N ASN A 14 21.14 8.59 14.20
CA ASN A 14 21.21 9.30 12.92
C ASN A 14 21.77 8.47 11.75
N ASP A 15 22.22 7.23 11.99
CA ASP A 15 22.82 6.37 10.95
C ASP A 15 21.81 5.45 10.24
N ILE A 16 20.50 5.65 10.48
CA ILE A 16 19.47 4.90 9.75
C ILE A 16 19.35 5.50 8.34
N PRO A 17 19.67 4.74 7.28
CA PRO A 17 19.53 5.23 5.92
C PRO A 17 18.07 5.57 5.64
N LEU A 18 17.85 6.68 4.92
CA LEU A 18 16.50 7.11 4.56
C LEU A 18 15.76 6.00 3.79
N PRO A 19 14.46 5.82 4.04
CA PRO A 19 13.63 4.92 3.23
C PRO A 19 13.71 5.26 1.74
N ILE A 20 13.53 4.26 0.89
CA ILE A 20 13.44 4.49 -0.55
C ILE A 20 12.08 5.12 -0.85
N PHE A 21 12.08 6.34 -1.37
CA PHE A 21 10.84 7.05 -1.71
C PHE A 21 10.53 7.01 -3.20
N SER A 22 9.25 7.08 -3.53
CA SER A 22 8.80 7.24 -4.92
C SER A 22 9.05 8.62 -5.49
N ARG A 23 9.39 9.63 -4.68
CA ARG A 23 9.71 10.98 -5.18
C ARG A 23 11.06 11.04 -5.92
N ASP A 24 11.95 10.09 -5.63
CA ASP A 24 13.30 10.07 -6.18
C ASP A 24 13.29 9.48 -7.59
N LYS A 25 13.23 10.36 -8.60
CA LYS A 25 13.23 9.97 -10.02
C LYS A 25 14.47 9.14 -10.37
N GLY A 26 14.25 7.99 -11.01
CA GLY A 26 15.32 7.04 -11.34
C GLY A 26 15.63 6.01 -10.26
N SER A 27 15.05 6.16 -9.06
CA SER A 27 15.11 5.11 -8.03
C SER A 27 14.26 3.90 -8.40
N THR A 28 14.60 2.75 -7.82
CA THR A 28 13.76 1.55 -7.90
C THR A 28 12.37 1.80 -7.30
N GLY A 29 12.26 2.66 -6.27
CA GLY A 29 10.98 3.04 -5.65
C GLY A 29 10.06 3.79 -6.61
N TYR A 30 10.58 4.78 -7.34
CA TYR A 30 9.84 5.51 -8.38
C TYR A 30 9.34 4.55 -9.46
N ASN A 31 10.21 3.69 -9.98
CA ASN A 31 9.83 2.75 -11.05
C ASN A 31 8.80 1.72 -10.59
N ALA A 32 8.94 1.20 -9.37
CA ALA A 32 8.00 0.25 -8.79
C ALA A 32 6.59 0.85 -8.65
N LEU A 33 6.49 2.04 -8.06
CA LEU A 33 5.19 2.68 -7.82
C LEU A 33 4.57 3.29 -9.08
N LYS A 34 5.37 3.88 -9.98
CA LYS A 34 4.85 4.54 -11.18
C LYS A 34 4.44 3.57 -12.29
N TYR A 35 5.16 2.47 -12.46
CA TYR A 35 4.96 1.57 -13.61
C TYR A 35 4.51 0.16 -13.20
N ARG A 36 5.22 -0.48 -12.27
CA ARG A 36 4.97 -1.90 -11.94
C ARG A 36 3.68 -2.11 -11.16
N LEU A 37 3.40 -1.27 -10.17
CA LEU A 37 2.20 -1.43 -9.34
C LEU A 37 0.90 -1.27 -10.15
N PRO A 38 0.75 -0.26 -11.03
CA PRO A 38 -0.40 -0.18 -11.95
C PRO A 38 -0.57 -1.39 -12.86
N GLU A 39 0.54 -1.97 -13.35
CA GLU A 39 0.53 -3.18 -14.17
C GLU A 39 0.03 -4.39 -13.36
N ILE A 40 0.49 -4.54 -12.12
CA ILE A 40 0.04 -5.60 -11.20
C ILE A 40 -1.47 -5.48 -10.94
N LEU A 41 -1.97 -4.28 -10.64
CA LEU A 41 -3.40 -4.07 -10.42
C LEU A 41 -4.23 -4.41 -11.67
N THR A 42 -3.69 -4.14 -12.87
CA THR A 42 -4.34 -4.51 -14.14
C THR A 42 -4.41 -6.03 -14.30
N LYS A 43 -3.32 -6.75 -14.02
CA LYS A 43 -3.32 -8.22 -14.05
C LYS A 43 -4.30 -8.84 -13.05
N ILE A 44 -4.45 -8.24 -11.87
CA ILE A 44 -5.45 -8.68 -10.87
C ILE A 44 -6.87 -8.49 -11.41
N ILE A 45 -7.17 -7.34 -12.02
CA ILE A 45 -8.47 -7.09 -12.66
C ILE A 45 -8.75 -8.15 -13.75
N ASP A 46 -7.75 -8.46 -14.60
CA ASP A 46 -7.90 -9.46 -15.65
C ASP A 46 -8.20 -10.87 -15.10
N LEU A 47 -7.57 -11.23 -13.98
CA LEU A 47 -7.81 -12.50 -13.29
C LEU A 47 -9.21 -12.56 -12.67
N LEU A 48 -9.63 -11.48 -12.00
CA LEU A 48 -10.97 -11.39 -11.40
C LEU A 48 -12.05 -11.42 -12.48
N ASN A 49 -11.82 -10.79 -13.63
CA ASN A 49 -12.77 -10.80 -14.74
C ASN A 49 -12.98 -12.23 -15.27
N LYS A 50 -11.88 -12.98 -15.47
CA LYS A 50 -11.97 -14.40 -15.86
C LYS A 50 -12.75 -15.23 -14.84
N TYR A 51 -12.53 -14.98 -13.55
CA TYR A 51 -13.24 -15.67 -12.48
C TYR A 51 -14.73 -15.31 -12.44
N ALA A 52 -15.09 -14.03 -12.65
CA ALA A 52 -16.46 -13.57 -12.75
C ALA A 52 -17.20 -14.27 -13.91
N CYS A 53 -16.59 -14.37 -15.10
CA CYS A 53 -17.17 -15.10 -16.23
C CYS A 53 -17.44 -16.58 -15.91
N LEU A 54 -16.58 -17.23 -15.13
CA LEU A 54 -16.79 -18.62 -14.70
C LEU A 54 -17.94 -18.73 -13.67
N LEU A 55 -18.08 -17.76 -12.77
CA LEU A 55 -19.17 -17.76 -11.79
C LEU A 55 -20.53 -17.49 -12.43
N ASP A 56 -20.58 -16.60 -13.42
CA ASP A 56 -21.81 -16.28 -14.16
C ASP A 56 -22.38 -17.51 -14.88
N GLN A 57 -21.50 -18.35 -15.45
CA GLN A 57 -21.87 -19.64 -16.05
C GLN A 57 -22.49 -20.63 -15.03
N THR A 58 -22.26 -20.42 -13.73
CA THR A 58 -22.82 -21.26 -12.65
C THR A 58 -24.05 -20.65 -11.96
N ASN A 59 -24.56 -19.51 -12.48
CA ASN A 59 -25.76 -18.81 -11.97
C ASN A 59 -25.68 -18.44 -10.48
N ASN A 60 -24.48 -18.11 -9.99
CA ASN A 60 -24.20 -17.83 -8.59
C ASN A 60 -24.28 -16.33 -8.27
N ALA A 61 -24.95 -15.98 -7.15
CA ALA A 61 -25.01 -14.62 -6.60
C ALA A 61 -23.65 -13.99 -6.26
N LYS A 62 -22.56 -14.77 -6.30
CA LYS A 62 -21.19 -14.34 -5.99
C LYS A 62 -20.51 -13.55 -7.11
N CYS A 63 -21.12 -13.43 -8.29
CA CYS A 63 -20.57 -12.65 -9.39
C CYS A 63 -20.56 -11.15 -9.05
N GLU A 64 -21.60 -10.65 -8.39
CA GLU A 64 -21.71 -9.25 -7.98
C GLU A 64 -20.59 -8.84 -7.01
N ASP A 65 -20.27 -9.70 -6.04
CA ASP A 65 -19.15 -9.48 -5.11
C ASP A 65 -17.82 -9.28 -5.84
N VAL A 66 -17.57 -10.08 -6.89
CA VAL A 66 -16.33 -10.00 -7.68
C VAL A 66 -16.30 -8.70 -8.48
N LEU A 67 -17.43 -8.29 -9.06
CA LEU A 67 -17.54 -7.02 -9.78
C LEU A 67 -17.32 -5.81 -8.85
N GLU A 68 -17.82 -5.87 -7.62
CA GLU A 68 -17.58 -4.83 -6.62
C GLU A 68 -16.08 -4.73 -6.27
N ILE A 69 -15.42 -5.87 -6.02
CA ILE A 69 -13.97 -5.91 -5.76
C ILE A 69 -13.20 -5.34 -6.95
N MET A 70 -13.55 -5.72 -8.18
CA MET A 70 -12.91 -5.18 -9.40
C MET A 70 -13.07 -3.66 -9.48
N SER A 71 -14.27 -3.13 -9.22
CA SER A 71 -14.54 -1.69 -9.21
C SER A 71 -13.66 -0.95 -8.20
N ASN A 72 -13.49 -1.51 -7.00
CA ASN A 72 -12.62 -0.94 -5.97
C ASN A 72 -11.13 -0.95 -6.38
N ILE A 73 -10.66 -2.00 -7.05
CA ILE A 73 -9.28 -2.08 -7.56
C ILE A 73 -9.05 -1.07 -8.69
N VAL A 74 -10.03 -0.86 -9.57
CA VAL A 74 -9.97 0.18 -10.62
C VAL A 74 -9.84 1.57 -10.02
N LYS A 75 -10.62 1.88 -8.98
CA LYS A 75 -10.52 3.15 -8.24
C LYS A 75 -9.16 3.31 -7.58
N LEU A 76 -8.66 2.27 -6.90
CA LEU A 76 -7.34 2.27 -6.28
C LEU A 76 -6.22 2.55 -7.28
N ARG A 77 -6.24 1.89 -8.46
CA ARG A 77 -5.28 2.15 -9.53
C ARG A 77 -5.34 3.60 -10.01
N HIS A 78 -6.56 4.15 -10.12
CA HIS A 78 -6.75 5.54 -10.55
C HIS A 78 -6.14 6.53 -9.56
N HIS A 79 -6.41 6.38 -8.25
CA HIS A 79 -5.86 7.23 -7.20
C HIS A 79 -4.32 7.13 -7.16
N LEU A 80 -3.78 5.91 -7.28
CA LEU A 80 -2.34 5.67 -7.35
C LEU A 80 -1.68 6.41 -8.53
N MET A 81 -2.28 6.38 -9.71
CA MET A 81 -1.71 7.01 -10.91
C MET A 81 -1.73 8.54 -10.85
N LYS A 82 -2.70 9.11 -10.13
CA LYS A 82 -2.86 10.55 -9.90
C LYS A 82 -2.02 11.09 -8.75
N SER A 83 -1.34 10.22 -7.99
CA SER A 83 -0.62 10.61 -6.77
C SER A 83 -1.53 11.34 -5.77
N GLU A 84 -2.76 10.85 -5.60
CA GLU A 84 -3.68 11.38 -4.59
C GLU A 84 -3.19 11.02 -3.18
N GLU A 85 -3.49 11.88 -2.20
CA GLU A 85 -3.18 11.65 -0.79
C GLU A 85 -3.88 10.38 -0.27
N PHE A 86 -3.25 9.70 0.69
CA PHE A 86 -3.84 8.52 1.30
C PHE A 86 -5.05 8.91 2.16
N SER A 87 -6.19 8.31 1.85
CA SER A 87 -7.42 8.45 2.63
C SER A 87 -7.51 7.40 3.74
N ARG A 88 -8.25 7.71 4.80
CA ARG A 88 -8.51 6.75 5.89
C ARG A 88 -9.26 5.54 5.37
N ILE A 89 -8.91 4.38 5.91
CA ILE A 89 -9.54 3.10 5.63
C ILE A 89 -10.85 3.01 6.43
N SER A 90 -11.95 2.70 5.74
CA SER A 90 -13.32 2.61 6.29
C SER A 90 -13.81 1.16 6.47
N ASP A 91 -12.91 0.23 6.78
CA ASP A 91 -13.21 -1.20 6.93
C ASP A 91 -13.49 -1.57 8.41
N LYS A 92 -14.16 -2.70 8.67
CA LYS A 92 -14.40 -3.26 10.01
C LYS A 92 -13.33 -4.28 10.44
N LYS A 93 -12.20 -4.37 9.73
CA LYS A 93 -11.10 -5.29 10.08
C LYS A 93 -10.39 -4.84 11.35
N ALA A 94 -9.87 -5.82 12.08
CA ALA A 94 -9.23 -5.61 13.37
C ALA A 94 -8.00 -4.69 13.31
N ASP A 95 -7.33 -4.64 12.16
CA ASP A 95 -6.14 -3.84 11.92
C ASP A 95 -6.43 -2.42 11.41
N ASN A 96 -7.71 -2.06 11.20
CA ASN A 96 -8.06 -0.75 10.64
C ASN A 96 -7.49 0.42 11.48
N LEU A 97 -7.62 0.34 12.81
CA LEU A 97 -7.08 1.38 13.70
C LEU A 97 -5.56 1.55 13.56
N LEU A 98 -4.83 0.44 13.45
CA LEU A 98 -3.37 0.45 13.30
C LEU A 98 -2.96 1.15 12.00
N TRP A 99 -3.60 0.78 10.88
CA TRP A 99 -3.31 1.36 9.58
C TRP A 99 -3.68 2.85 9.51
N ASN A 100 -4.85 3.23 10.03
CA ASN A 100 -5.25 4.63 10.04
C ASN A 100 -4.31 5.49 10.88
N ASN A 101 -3.82 4.99 12.02
CA ASN A 101 -2.84 5.72 12.81
C ASN A 101 -1.51 5.91 12.06
N LEU A 102 -1.08 4.91 11.28
CA LEU A 102 0.10 5.02 10.43
C LEU A 102 -0.11 6.05 9.31
N LEU A 103 -1.28 6.03 8.65
CA LEU A 103 -1.64 6.99 7.61
C LEU A 103 -1.68 8.43 8.13
N ASP A 104 -2.29 8.63 9.32
CA ASP A 104 -2.31 9.93 9.99
C ASP A 104 -0.88 10.43 10.27
N HIS A 105 0.00 9.53 10.72
CA HIS A 105 1.42 9.84 10.89
C HIS A 105 2.06 10.25 9.56
N ILE A 106 1.93 9.46 8.50
CA ILE A 106 2.55 9.75 7.20
C ILE A 106 2.06 11.09 6.63
N ASN A 107 0.75 11.35 6.66
CA ASN A 107 0.16 12.59 6.15
C ASN A 107 0.55 13.85 6.96
N THR A 108 1.02 13.70 8.20
CA THR A 108 1.46 14.84 9.04
C THR A 108 2.92 15.24 8.76
N TYR A 109 3.71 14.38 8.11
CA TYR A 109 5.16 14.60 7.90
C TYR A 109 5.58 14.68 6.41
N ASP A 110 4.64 14.69 5.47
CA ASP A 110 4.86 15.10 4.06
C ASP A 110 4.69 16.61 3.88
#